data_AF-A0A9W6XL77-F1
#
_entry.id   AF-A0A9W6XL77-F1
#
_cell.length_a   1.000
_cell.length_b   1.000
_cell.length_c   1.000
_cell.angle_alpha   90.00
_cell.angle_beta   90.00
_cell.angle_gamma   90.00
#
_symmetry.space_group_name_H-M   'P 1'
#
loop_
_entity.id
_entity.type
_entity.pdbx_description
1 polymer ?
#
loop_
_entity_poly.entity_id
_entity_poly.type
_entity_poly.pdbx_seq_one_letter_code
_entity_poly.pdbx_strand_id
1 'polypeptide(L)'
;MIQSALISAGAYLIDGNGNNVFFIQLIENSTYYAAQVDVNLTPTSIGSYTMPPTGAYSSGGSGLPTTARVPRLIIDNSKFGEVIGYSSGQ
;
A
#
# COMPACT_ATOMS: atom_id res chain seq x y z
N MET A 1 -4.04 -0.67 -10.62
CA MET A 1 -2.79 -0.63 -9.81
C MET A 1 -3.15 -0.49 -8.34
N ILE A 2 -2.24 -0.84 -7.41
CA ILE A 2 -2.49 -0.73 -5.96
C ILE A 2 -2.94 0.68 -5.54
N GLN A 3 -2.38 1.72 -6.17
CA GLN A 3 -2.74 3.12 -5.93
C GLN A 3 -4.22 3.42 -6.24
N SER A 4 -4.76 2.88 -7.33
CA SER A 4 -6.17 3.08 -7.69
C SER A 4 -7.12 2.48 -6.64
N ALA A 5 -6.76 1.32 -6.07
CA ALA A 5 -7.52 0.70 -4.99
C ALA A 5 -7.46 1.54 -3.70
N LEU A 6 -6.28 2.08 -3.37
CA LEU A 6 -6.09 2.97 -2.22
C LEU A 6 -6.87 4.28 -2.35
N ILE A 7 -6.90 4.87 -3.55
CA ILE A 7 -7.72 6.05 -3.84
C ILE A 7 -9.20 5.73 -3.64
N SER A 8 -9.67 4.61 -4.21
CA SER A 8 -11.07 4.18 -4.05
C SER A 8 -11.44 3.91 -2.59
N ALA A 9 -10.50 3.44 -1.79
CA ALA A 9 -10.70 3.19 -0.36
C ALA A 9 -10.53 4.45 0.50
N GLY A 10 -10.00 5.56 -0.04
CA GLY A 10 -9.60 6.74 0.74
C GLY A 10 -8.45 6.50 1.71
N ALA A 11 -7.54 5.58 1.39
CA ALA A 11 -6.37 5.22 2.19
C ALA A 11 -5.10 5.90 1.65
N TYR A 12 -5.11 7.23 1.62
CA TYR A 12 -4.00 8.08 1.16
C TYR A 12 -4.06 9.45 1.84
N LEU A 13 -2.99 10.23 1.72
CA LEU A 13 -2.94 11.65 2.10
C LEU A 13 -2.63 12.51 0.87
N ILE A 14 -2.84 13.82 0.95
CA ILE A 14 -2.57 14.74 -0.17
C ILE A 14 -1.47 15.73 0.25
N ASP A 15 -0.40 15.83 -0.53
CA ASP A 15 0.70 16.77 -0.28
C ASP A 15 0.36 18.22 -0.67
N GLY A 16 1.26 19.16 -0.36
CA GLY A 16 1.07 20.58 -0.67
C GLY A 16 1.01 20.91 -2.17
N ASN A 17 1.38 19.97 -3.04
CA ASN A 17 1.29 20.09 -4.49
C ASN A 17 0.01 19.44 -5.05
N GLY A 18 -0.82 18.84 -4.19
CA GLY A 18 -2.03 18.13 -4.58
C GLY A 18 -1.81 16.68 -5.00
N ASN A 19 -0.62 16.11 -4.76
CA ASN A 19 -0.34 14.72 -5.10
C ASN A 19 -0.80 13.77 -3.99
N ASN A 20 -1.30 12.60 -4.40
CA ASN A 20 -1.64 11.54 -3.46
C ASN A 20 -0.38 10.84 -2.95
N VAL A 21 -0.25 10.75 -1.64
CA VAL A 21 0.82 10.09 -0.91
C VAL A 21 0.30 8.77 -0.34
N PHE A 22 1.00 7.69 -0.66
CA PHE A 22 0.65 6.32 -0.28
C PHE A 22 1.70 5.75 0.69
N PHE A 23 1.26 4.87 1.58
CA PHE A 23 2.10 4.20 2.58
C PHE A 23 2.39 2.73 2.24
N ILE A 24 1.97 2.30 1.06
CA ILE A 24 2.32 1.01 0.45
C ILE A 24 2.47 1.21 -1.05
N GLN A 25 3.48 0.57 -1.65
CA GLN A 25 3.68 0.55 -3.09
C GLN A 25 4.14 -0.83 -3.56
N LEU A 26 3.81 -1.14 -4.81
CA LEU A 26 4.28 -2.33 -5.53
C LEU A 26 5.09 -1.83 -6.73
N ILE A 27 6.36 -2.21 -6.78
CA ILE A 27 7.32 -1.80 -7.80
C ILE A 27 7.76 -3.04 -8.57
N GLU A 28 7.74 -2.95 -9.90
CA GLU A 28 8.34 -3.97 -10.76
C GLU A 28 9.86 -3.81 -10.78
N ASN A 29 10.59 -4.92 -10.60
CA ASN A 29 12.02 -5.00 -10.83
C ASN A 29 12.28 -5.89 -12.05
N SER A 30 12.35 -5.26 -13.22
CA SER A 30 12.51 -5.94 -14.51
C SER A 30 13.88 -6.60 -14.67
N THR A 31 14.92 -6.10 -13.98
CA THR A 31 16.26 -6.71 -14.02
C THR A 31 16.29 -8.10 -13.37
N TYR A 32 15.53 -8.28 -12.29
CA TYR A 32 15.49 -9.55 -11.55
C TYR A 32 14.18 -10.32 -11.74
N TYR A 33 13.33 -9.90 -12.69
CA TYR A 33 11.99 -10.48 -12.90
C TYR A 33 11.20 -10.62 -11.60
N ALA A 34 11.30 -9.62 -10.73
CA ALA A 34 10.76 -9.64 -9.38
C ALA A 34 9.80 -8.47 -9.15
N ALA A 35 9.04 -8.55 -8.07
CA ALA A 35 8.25 -7.42 -7.57
C ALA A 35 8.70 -7.08 -6.15
N GLN A 36 8.78 -5.79 -5.86
CA GLN A 36 9.11 -5.26 -4.54
C GLN A 36 7.86 -4.62 -3.94
N VAL A 37 7.58 -4.95 -2.68
CA VAL A 37 6.51 -4.33 -1.90
C VAL A 37 7.17 -3.48 -0.82
N ASP A 38 7.03 -2.17 -0.95
CA ASP A 38 7.48 -1.26 0.11
C ASP A 38 6.31 -0.88 1.00
N VAL A 39 6.54 -0.94 2.30
CA VAL A 39 5.56 -0.60 3.33
C VAL A 39 6.16 0.41 4.29
N ASN A 40 5.44 1.52 4.49
CA ASN A 40 5.78 2.55 5.45
C ASN A 40 4.80 2.52 6.63
N LEU A 41 5.20 3.08 7.77
CA LEU A 41 4.27 3.26 8.89
C LEU A 41 3.04 4.05 8.44
N THR A 42 1.85 3.54 8.78
CA THR A 42 0.62 4.29 8.55
C THR A 42 0.65 5.61 9.35
N PRO A 43 0.22 6.73 8.76
CA PRO A 43 0.29 8.03 9.42
C PRO A 43 -0.69 8.07 10.59
N THR A 44 -0.20 8.39 11.79
CA THR A 44 -1.05 8.61 12.98
C THR A 44 -1.40 10.08 13.21
N SER A 45 -0.77 10.97 12.46
CA SER A 45 -1.01 12.41 12.48
C SER A 45 -0.91 12.96 11.06
N ILE A 46 -1.67 14.03 10.79
CA ILE A 46 -1.77 14.60 9.44
C ILE A 46 -0.52 15.35 9.00
N GLY A 47 0.25 15.94 9.92
CA GLY A 47 1.41 16.76 9.59
C GLY A 47 1.04 17.92 8.65
N SER A 48 1.82 18.11 7.59
CA SER A 48 1.60 19.13 6.54
C SER A 48 0.70 18.66 5.38
N TYR A 49 0.11 17.47 5.48
CA TYR A 49 -0.75 16.91 4.44
C TYR A 49 -2.21 17.31 4.65
N THR A 50 -3.08 16.96 3.70
CA THR A 50 -4.54 17.03 3.85
C THR A 50 -5.19 15.66 3.68
N MET A 51 -6.40 15.50 4.25
CA MET A 51 -7.17 14.26 4.17
C MET A 51 -7.89 14.16 2.83
N PRO A 52 -8.14 12.94 2.33
CA PRO A 52 -9.03 12.76 1.20
C PRO A 52 -10.45 13.20 1.55
N PRO A 53 -11.28 13.59 0.56
CA PRO A 53 -12.65 14.03 0.82
C PRO A 53 -13.56 12.89 1.33
N THR A 54 -13.28 11.65 0.95
CA THR A 54 -14.07 10.46 1.33
C THR A 54 -13.17 9.25 1.61
N GLY A 55 -13.76 8.20 2.19
CA GLY A 55 -13.08 6.93 2.47
C GLY A 55 -12.34 6.91 3.80
N ALA A 56 -11.42 5.96 3.97
CA ALA A 56 -10.88 5.56 5.27
C ALA A 56 -10.28 6.72 6.07
N TYR A 57 -9.37 7.49 5.47
CA TYR A 57 -8.65 8.57 6.14
C TYR A 57 -9.39 9.92 6.14
N SER A 58 -10.60 10.00 5.57
CA SER A 58 -11.38 11.25 5.60
C SER A 58 -12.00 11.49 6.98
N SER A 59 -12.42 12.73 7.25
CA SER A 59 -13.11 13.10 8.49
C SER A 59 -14.48 12.44 8.65
N GLY A 60 -15.17 12.15 7.54
CA GLY A 60 -16.41 11.37 7.52
C GLY A 60 -16.20 9.86 7.52
N GLY A 61 -14.95 9.40 7.45
CA GLY A 61 -14.55 8.00 7.49
C GLY A 61 -14.11 7.56 8.88
N SER A 62 -13.07 6.73 8.93
CA SER A 62 -12.45 6.29 10.18
C SER A 62 -11.38 7.26 10.69
N GLY A 63 -10.96 8.23 9.86
CA GLY A 63 -9.82 9.09 10.14
C GLY A 63 -8.49 8.34 10.13
N LEU A 64 -7.45 8.99 10.65
CA LEU A 64 -6.13 8.39 10.76
C LEU A 64 -6.08 7.32 11.87
N PRO A 65 -5.31 6.23 11.69
CA PRO A 65 -5.05 5.27 12.76
C PRO A 65 -4.49 5.95 14.02
N THR A 66 -4.93 5.51 15.19
CA THR A 66 -4.42 6.01 16.49
C THR A 66 -3.12 5.34 16.93
N THR A 67 -2.72 4.26 16.26
CA THR A 67 -1.50 3.50 16.54
C THR A 67 -0.70 3.31 15.27
N ALA A 68 0.60 3.58 15.33
CA ALA A 68 1.49 3.40 14.18
C ALA A 68 1.67 1.90 13.91
N ARG A 69 1.27 1.46 12.72
CA ARG A 69 1.46 0.09 12.26
C ARG A 69 2.08 0.12 10.87
N VAL A 70 3.04 -0.77 10.61
CA VAL A 70 3.48 -1.05 9.25
C VAL A 70 2.45 -2.00 8.63
N PRO A 71 1.96 -1.74 7.40
CA PRO A 71 1.16 -2.71 6.66
C PRO A 71 1.84 -4.08 6.64
N ARG A 72 1.08 -5.13 6.91
CA ARG A 72 1.59 -6.50 6.89
C ARG A 72 1.15 -7.18 5.60
N LEU A 73 2.12 -7.71 4.86
CA LEU A 73 1.85 -8.66 3.80
C LEU A 73 1.71 -10.04 4.42
N ILE A 74 0.49 -10.59 4.41
CA ILE A 74 0.22 -11.95 4.86
C ILE A 74 -0.03 -12.77 3.60
N ILE A 75 0.83 -13.75 3.35
CA ILE A 75 0.65 -14.70 2.26
C ILE A 75 0.20 -16.02 2.89
N ASP A 76 -1.11 -16.13 3.06
CA ASP A 76 -1.75 -17.29 3.66
C ASP A 76 -2.08 -18.31 2.56
N ASN A 77 -1.04 -19.00 2.09
CA ASN A 77 -1.14 -20.00 1.03
C ASN A 77 -0.15 -21.12 1.30
N SER A 78 -0.62 -22.37 1.31
CA SER A 78 0.21 -23.55 1.50
C SER A 78 1.26 -23.76 0.40
N LYS A 79 1.07 -23.13 -0.76
CA LYS A 79 1.97 -23.19 -1.93
C LYS A 79 2.90 -22.00 -2.06
N PHE A 80 2.95 -21.10 -1.07
CA PHE A 80 3.87 -19.97 -1.14
C PHE A 80 5.33 -20.46 -1.16
N GLY A 81 6.10 -20.04 -2.17
CA GLY A 81 7.45 -20.53 -2.42
C GLY A 81 7.53 -21.69 -3.42
N GLU A 82 6.41 -22.28 -3.83
CA GLU A 82 6.39 -23.23 -4.95
C GLU A 82 6.43 -22.46 -6.27
N VAL A 83 7.41 -22.80 -7.11
CA VAL A 83 7.49 -22.29 -8.48
C VAL A 83 6.42 -22.99 -9.31
N ILE A 84 5.31 -22.30 -9.57
CA ILE A 84 4.21 -22.84 -10.38
C ILE A 84 4.48 -22.50 -11.85
N GLY A 85 4.50 -23.51 -12.72
CA GLY A 85 4.61 -23.31 -14.18
C GLY A 85 5.97 -23.65 -14.80
N TYR A 86 6.92 -24.22 -14.04
CA TYR A 86 8.17 -24.75 -14.58
C TYR A 86 8.27 -26.26 -14.31
N SER A 87 8.62 -27.02 -15.35
CA SER A 87 8.98 -28.44 -15.22
C SER A 87 10.37 -28.57 -14.60
N SER A 88 10.59 -29.58 -13.75
CA SER A 88 11.93 -29.88 -13.22
C SER A 88 12.96 -30.04 -14.35
N GLY A 89 14.02 -29.23 -14.34
CA GLY A 89 15.11 -29.28 -15.32
C GLY A 89 15.13 -28.16 -16.38
N GLN A 90 14.31 -27.11 -16.21
CA GLN A 90 14.36 -25.89 -17.02
C GLN A 90 14.84 -24.69 -16.21
#